data_AF-A0AAV1P2V7-F1
#
_entry.id   AF-A0AAV1P2V7-F1
#
_cell.length_a   1.000
_cell.length_b   1.000
_cell.length_c   1.000
_cell.angle_alpha   90.00
_cell.angle_beta   90.00
_cell.angle_gamma   90.00
#
_symmetry.space_group_name_H-M   'P 1'
#
loop_
_entity.id
_entity.type
_entity.pdbx_description
1 polymer ?
#
loop_
_entity_poly.entity_id
_entity_poly.type
_entity_poly.pdbx_seq_one_letter_code
_entity_poly.pdbx_strand_id
1 'polypeptide(L)'
;MPLRGAGGRAGGESGSSETVLGSPPIAAPESRLWERARENEWERQNDGEERKKRGGGGVLLDSSSSLLFSLLLAQLPVFTSASPVPQRRPTDMDKLSNQTKNLMKLTQELLREHAFDSDVEPHRFRSLPEMSNRSANDLNNLELKPTLSQLYADLKLYEHHFEWLNRVSKKHHHPALPKLVEMIREMKSLINMLHRQMQRVEAPRLAPATPSLPPHLPYQFDVLQSSHELLQHFRLFCDWAYRAFLSLKPKISAVQ
;
A
#
# COMPACT_ATOMS: atom_id res chain seq x y z
N MET A 1 19.66 -72.80 25.48
CA MET A 1 20.88 -73.09 24.72
C MET A 1 20.91 -72.25 23.44
N PRO A 2 22.05 -71.62 23.09
CA PRO A 2 22.18 -70.60 22.04
C PRO A 2 22.96 -71.11 20.80
N LEU A 3 22.78 -70.49 19.63
CA LEU A 3 23.78 -70.32 18.54
C LEU A 3 23.33 -69.09 17.71
N ARG A 4 24.04 -67.96 17.57
CA ARG A 4 25.42 -67.61 17.17
C ARG A 4 25.57 -67.41 15.65
N GLY A 5 26.06 -66.21 15.29
CA GLY A 5 26.62 -65.79 13.98
C GLY A 5 26.22 -64.34 13.66
N ALA A 6 26.94 -63.26 14.01
CA ALA A 6 28.30 -62.83 13.59
C ALA A 6 28.42 -62.73 12.05
N GLY A 7 28.88 -61.66 11.40
CA GLY A 7 29.52 -60.40 11.80
C GLY A 7 30.12 -59.70 10.55
N GLY A 8 30.70 -58.50 10.73
CA GLY A 8 31.54 -57.77 9.74
C GLY A 8 30.96 -56.40 9.34
N ARG A 9 31.36 -55.21 9.85
CA ARG A 9 32.67 -54.49 9.82
C ARG A 9 33.26 -54.40 8.40
N ALA A 10 33.86 -53.31 7.90
CA ALA A 10 34.15 -51.93 8.33
C ALA A 10 34.84 -51.19 7.16
N GLY A 11 34.97 -49.86 7.25
CA GLY A 11 35.91 -49.04 6.47
C GLY A 11 35.26 -48.38 5.24
N GLY A 12 35.24 -47.06 5.05
CA GLY A 12 36.07 -45.98 5.59
C GLY A 12 36.95 -45.47 4.46
N GLU A 13 36.78 -44.21 4.04
CA GLU A 13 37.88 -43.38 3.55
C GLU A 13 37.45 -41.92 3.38
N SER A 14 38.35 -41.05 3.83
CA SER A 14 38.34 -39.59 3.78
C SER A 14 38.74 -39.08 2.40
N GLY A 15 38.22 -37.92 2.01
CA GLY A 15 38.72 -37.13 0.89
C GLY A 15 38.43 -35.66 1.11
N SER A 16 39.49 -34.90 1.43
CA SER A 16 39.50 -33.45 1.60
C SER A 16 39.59 -32.70 0.27
N SER A 17 39.23 -31.41 0.35
CA SER A 17 39.63 -30.31 -0.53
C SER A 17 38.80 -30.12 -1.80
N GLU A 18 38.02 -29.04 -1.89
CA GLU A 18 38.50 -27.78 -2.46
C GLU A 18 37.44 -26.69 -2.38
N THR A 19 37.93 -25.52 -1.96
CA THR A 19 37.30 -24.21 -1.98
C THR A 19 37.05 -23.74 -3.41
N VAL A 20 35.81 -23.39 -3.74
CA VAL A 20 35.51 -22.46 -4.84
C VAL A 20 34.67 -21.31 -4.28
N LEU A 21 35.36 -20.20 -4.03
CA LEU A 21 34.81 -18.88 -3.81
C LEU A 21 34.06 -18.44 -5.08
N GLY A 22 32.73 -18.55 -5.06
CA GLY A 22 31.87 -17.84 -5.99
C GLY A 22 31.85 -16.35 -5.62
N SER A 23 32.29 -15.52 -6.56
CA SER A 23 32.39 -14.07 -6.48
C SER A 23 31.14 -13.38 -5.91
N PRO A 24 31.28 -12.30 -5.11
CA PRO A 24 30.18 -11.39 -4.84
C PRO A 24 29.80 -10.61 -6.11
N PRO A 25 28.51 -10.29 -6.34
CA PRO A 25 28.16 -9.32 -7.36
C PRO A 25 28.72 -7.95 -6.97
N ILE A 26 29.61 -7.43 -7.81
CA ILE A 26 30.07 -6.04 -7.77
C ILE A 26 28.84 -5.15 -7.92
N ALA A 27 28.58 -4.34 -6.89
CA ALA A 27 27.51 -3.36 -6.88
C ALA A 27 27.61 -2.44 -8.10
N ALA A 28 26.47 -2.27 -8.77
CA ALA A 28 26.30 -1.37 -9.90
C ALA A 28 26.70 0.09 -9.51
N PRO A 29 27.32 0.86 -10.43
CA PRO A 29 27.84 2.19 -10.17
C PRO A 29 26.80 3.32 -10.28
N GLU A 30 25.50 3.03 -10.11
CA GLU A 30 24.43 4.02 -10.32
C GLU A 30 24.21 4.99 -9.15
N SER A 31 24.75 4.70 -7.97
CA SER A 31 24.54 5.52 -6.77
C SER A 31 25.31 6.86 -6.80
N ARG A 32 26.35 6.99 -7.63
CA ARG A 32 27.19 8.21 -7.70
C ARG A 32 26.69 9.26 -8.69
N LEU A 33 25.76 8.91 -9.58
CA LEU A 33 25.24 9.84 -10.59
C LEU A 33 24.16 10.76 -10.01
N TRP A 34 23.35 10.27 -9.08
CA TRP A 34 22.29 11.07 -8.44
C TRP A 34 22.82 12.05 -7.39
N GLU A 35 23.93 11.73 -6.71
CA GLU A 35 24.58 12.68 -5.79
C GLU A 35 25.23 13.84 -6.53
N ARG A 36 25.88 13.57 -7.67
CA ARG A 36 26.48 14.62 -8.52
C ARG A 36 25.44 15.52 -9.18
N ALA A 37 24.27 14.98 -9.51
CA ALA A 37 23.16 15.77 -10.03
C ALA A 37 22.58 16.73 -8.97
N ARG A 38 22.56 16.31 -7.70
CA ARG A 38 22.05 17.10 -6.56
C ARG A 38 23.00 18.22 -6.13
N GLU A 39 24.31 17.98 -6.22
CA GLU A 39 25.34 18.97 -5.87
C GLU A 39 25.44 20.11 -6.90
N ASN A 40 25.29 19.79 -8.19
CA ASN A 40 25.25 20.77 -9.30
C ASN A 40 23.99 21.66 -9.32
N GLU A 41 22.94 21.30 -8.59
CA GLU A 41 21.72 22.10 -8.47
C GLU A 41 21.85 23.12 -7.32
N TRP A 42 22.63 22.80 -6.28
CA TRP A 42 22.89 23.68 -5.13
C TRP A 42 23.87 24.82 -5.45
N GLU A 43 24.87 24.61 -6.30
CA GLU A 43 25.77 25.69 -6.76
C GLU A 43 25.07 26.68 -7.71
N ARG A 44 24.16 26.20 -8.57
CA ARG A 44 23.40 27.08 -9.48
C ARG A 44 22.44 28.02 -8.75
N GLN A 45 22.02 27.66 -7.55
CA GLN A 45 21.06 28.46 -6.79
C GLN A 45 21.72 29.55 -5.93
N ASN A 46 23.01 29.44 -5.62
CA ASN A 46 23.75 30.46 -4.85
C ASN A 46 24.52 31.47 -5.72
N ASP A 47 24.85 31.15 -6.96
CA ASP A 47 25.59 32.07 -7.86
C ASP A 47 24.70 33.20 -8.42
N GLY A 48 23.38 33.13 -8.19
CA GLY A 48 22.40 34.15 -8.58
C GLY A 48 22.27 35.33 -7.62
N GLU A 49 22.78 35.22 -6.39
CA GLU A 49 22.51 36.21 -5.32
C GLU A 49 23.68 37.21 -5.11
N GLU A 50 24.84 36.99 -5.74
CA GLU A 50 26.05 37.81 -5.57
C GLU A 50 26.38 38.79 -6.74
N ARG A 51 25.46 39.01 -7.69
CA ARG A 51 25.67 39.99 -8.78
C ARG A 51 24.83 41.26 -8.70
N LYS A 52 24.28 41.61 -7.53
CA LYS A 52 23.51 42.85 -7.33
C LYS A 52 24.23 43.89 -6.48
N LYS A 53 25.54 44.04 -6.63
CA LYS A 53 26.30 45.20 -6.13
C LYS A 53 27.46 45.56 -7.05
N ARG A 54 27.19 46.42 -8.03
CA ARG A 54 28.06 47.52 -8.52
C ARG A 54 27.56 48.00 -9.88
N GLY A 55 27.45 49.32 -10.04
CA GLY A 55 27.32 49.98 -11.34
C GLY A 55 26.11 50.91 -11.42
N GLY A 56 26.27 52.14 -10.91
CA GLY A 56 25.41 53.25 -11.29
C GLY A 56 25.80 53.81 -12.66
N GLY A 57 24.83 54.36 -13.37
CA GLY A 57 25.06 55.18 -14.56
C GLY A 57 23.81 55.41 -15.40
N GLY A 58 23.42 56.68 -15.57
CA GLY A 58 22.68 57.15 -16.75
C GLY A 58 21.16 57.27 -16.63
N VAL A 59 20.71 58.39 -16.07
CA VAL A 59 19.34 58.89 -16.17
C VAL A 59 19.09 59.36 -17.61
N LEU A 60 18.40 58.56 -18.42
CA LEU A 60 17.59 59.02 -19.55
C LEU A 60 16.39 58.06 -19.67
N LEU A 61 15.40 58.22 -18.78
CA LEU A 61 14.06 57.67 -19.00
C LEU A 61 13.42 58.47 -20.15
N ASP A 62 13.63 57.99 -21.37
CA ASP A 62 12.89 58.45 -22.52
C ASP A 62 11.39 58.13 -22.33
N SER A 63 10.53 59.12 -22.54
CA SER A 63 9.10 59.11 -22.18
C SER A 63 8.32 57.95 -22.84
N SER A 64 8.87 57.38 -23.91
CA SER A 64 8.42 56.19 -24.63
C SER A 64 8.40 54.91 -23.77
N SER A 65 9.36 54.78 -22.85
CA SER A 65 9.57 53.58 -22.03
C SER A 65 8.55 53.47 -20.89
N SER A 66 8.15 54.63 -20.35
CA SER A 66 7.13 54.76 -19.29
C SER A 66 5.74 54.34 -19.80
N LEU A 67 5.41 54.71 -21.05
CA LEU A 67 4.13 54.37 -21.65
C LEU A 67 4.01 52.88 -21.97
N LEU A 68 5.07 52.26 -22.49
CA LEU A 68 5.10 50.81 -22.74
C LEU A 68 5.03 50.02 -21.43
N PHE A 69 5.74 50.45 -20.39
CA PHE A 69 5.66 49.83 -19.06
C PHE A 69 4.27 49.99 -18.45
N SER A 70 3.65 51.17 -18.59
CA SER A 70 2.27 51.41 -18.13
C SER A 70 1.24 50.61 -18.92
N LEU A 71 1.43 50.41 -20.23
CA LEU A 71 0.57 49.57 -21.07
C LEU A 71 0.72 48.08 -20.71
N LEU A 72 1.94 47.62 -20.43
CA LEU A 72 2.22 46.26 -19.98
C LEU A 72 1.59 45.99 -18.61
N LEU A 73 1.71 46.94 -17.68
CA LEU A 73 1.06 46.85 -16.36
C LEU A 73 -0.47 46.93 -16.45
N ALA A 74 -1.01 47.72 -17.39
CA ALA A 74 -2.45 47.82 -17.63
C ALA A 74 -3.05 46.54 -18.26
N GLN A 75 -2.23 45.64 -18.83
CA GLN A 75 -2.66 44.35 -19.36
C GLN A 75 -2.61 43.20 -18.34
N LEU A 76 -1.97 43.40 -17.18
CA LEU A 76 -1.94 42.40 -16.11
C LEU A 76 -3.30 42.01 -15.50
N PRO A 77 -4.37 42.85 -15.47
CA PRO A 77 -5.64 42.45 -14.86
C PRO A 77 -6.36 41.31 -15.59
N VAL A 78 -5.95 40.98 -16.82
CA VAL A 78 -6.59 39.92 -17.63
C VAL A 78 -5.98 38.55 -17.36
N PHE A 79 -4.73 38.48 -16.86
CA PHE A 79 -4.04 37.22 -16.55
C PHE A 79 -4.01 36.88 -15.05
N THR A 80 -4.47 37.77 -14.16
CA THR A 80 -4.43 37.55 -12.70
C THR A 80 -5.77 37.08 -12.11
N SER A 81 -6.76 36.74 -12.94
CA SER A 81 -8.02 36.13 -12.49
C SER A 81 -7.93 34.62 -12.25
N ALA A 82 -6.71 34.07 -12.17
CA ALA A 82 -6.49 32.74 -11.59
C ALA A 82 -6.71 32.83 -10.08
N SER A 83 -7.98 32.88 -9.66
CA SER A 83 -8.37 32.60 -8.29
C SER A 83 -7.72 31.27 -7.90
N PRO A 84 -6.91 31.21 -6.81
CA PRO A 84 -6.33 29.95 -6.39
C PRO A 84 -7.49 28.98 -6.17
N VAL A 85 -7.56 27.94 -7.01
CA VAL A 85 -8.53 26.85 -6.84
C VAL A 85 -8.44 26.44 -5.38
N PRO A 86 -9.52 26.59 -4.58
CA PRO A 86 -9.46 26.31 -3.16
C PRO A 86 -8.90 24.90 -2.99
N GLN A 87 -7.74 24.79 -2.32
CA GLN A 87 -7.13 23.50 -1.99
C GLN A 87 -8.17 22.72 -1.19
N ARG A 88 -8.88 21.83 -1.88
CA ARG A 88 -9.99 21.07 -1.31
C ARG A 88 -9.36 20.18 -0.23
N ARG A 89 -9.61 20.50 1.04
CA ARG A 89 -9.09 19.69 2.15
C ARG A 89 -9.59 18.25 1.97
N PRO A 90 -8.74 17.22 2.15
CA PRO A 90 -9.16 15.84 2.02
C PRO A 90 -10.32 15.55 2.97
N THR A 91 -11.46 15.15 2.41
CA THR A 91 -12.60 14.72 3.21
C THR A 91 -12.25 13.41 3.92
N ASP A 92 -12.96 13.06 4.98
CA ASP A 92 -12.65 11.82 5.68
C ASP A 92 -12.94 10.56 4.84
N MET A 93 -13.84 10.67 3.87
CA MET A 93 -14.02 9.64 2.84
C MET A 93 -12.82 9.54 1.89
N ASP A 94 -12.18 10.67 1.55
CA ASP A 94 -10.95 10.65 0.76
C ASP A 94 -9.85 9.90 1.51
N LYS A 95 -9.74 10.13 2.83
CA LYS A 95 -8.79 9.40 3.67
C LYS A 95 -9.09 7.90 3.67
N LEU A 96 -10.36 7.50 3.85
CA LEU A 96 -10.80 6.09 3.75
C LEU A 96 -10.43 5.46 2.40
N SER A 97 -10.75 6.14 1.29
CA SER A 97 -10.44 5.63 -0.05
C SER A 97 -8.93 5.53 -0.28
N ASN A 98 -8.14 6.50 0.19
CA ASN A 98 -6.69 6.52 0.00
C ASN A 98 -6.01 5.44 0.83
N GLN A 99 -6.44 5.24 2.07
CA GLN A 99 -5.94 4.16 2.93
C GLN A 99 -6.30 2.79 2.37
N THR A 100 -7.51 2.61 1.86
CA THR A 100 -7.92 1.36 1.18
C THR A 100 -7.09 1.10 -0.07
N LYS A 101 -6.81 2.14 -0.87
CA LYS A 101 -5.93 2.04 -2.05
C LYS A 101 -4.50 1.68 -1.68
N ASN A 102 -3.97 2.25 -0.59
CA ASN A 102 -2.65 1.88 -0.06
C ASN A 102 -2.60 0.40 0.34
N LEU A 103 -3.63 -0.05 1.07
CA LEU A 103 -3.74 -1.44 1.52
C LEU A 103 -3.84 -2.42 0.34
N MET A 104 -4.57 -2.05 -0.71
CA MET A 104 -4.62 -2.82 -1.95
C MET A 104 -3.24 -2.95 -2.62
N LYS A 105 -2.41 -1.89 -2.62
CA LYS A 105 -1.04 -1.95 -3.15
C LYS A 105 -0.17 -2.90 -2.33
N LEU A 106 -0.17 -2.77 -1.00
CA LEU A 106 0.58 -3.68 -0.11
C LEU A 106 0.18 -5.14 -0.34
N THR A 107 -1.12 -5.39 -0.51
CA THR A 107 -1.66 -6.73 -0.81
C THR A 107 -1.17 -7.24 -2.16
N GLN A 108 -1.16 -6.40 -3.20
CA GLN A 108 -0.65 -6.76 -4.52
C GLN A 108 0.85 -7.06 -4.52
N GLU A 109 1.63 -6.30 -3.76
CA GLU A 109 3.06 -6.55 -3.65
C GLU A 109 3.36 -7.88 -2.94
N LEU A 110 2.62 -8.19 -1.86
CA LEU A 110 2.69 -9.49 -1.18
C LEU A 110 2.33 -10.66 -2.11
N LEU A 111 1.31 -10.48 -2.96
CA LEU A 111 0.94 -11.48 -3.97
C LEU A 111 2.04 -11.67 -5.02
N ARG A 112 2.71 -10.59 -5.43
CA ARG A 112 3.78 -10.65 -6.44
C ARG A 112 5.04 -11.35 -5.91
N GLU A 113 5.37 -11.14 -4.64
CA GLU A 113 6.52 -11.77 -3.98
C GLU A 113 6.36 -13.30 -3.79
N HIS A 114 5.11 -13.79 -3.87
CA HIS A 114 4.74 -15.19 -3.66
C HIS A 114 3.92 -15.76 -4.81
N ALA A 115 4.20 -15.35 -6.04
CA ALA A 115 3.50 -15.88 -7.20
C ALA A 115 3.76 -17.40 -7.32
N PHE A 116 2.75 -18.19 -6.96
CA PHE A 116 2.67 -19.60 -7.28
C PHE A 116 1.91 -19.72 -8.61
N ASP A 117 2.48 -20.43 -9.58
CA ASP A 117 1.74 -20.94 -10.76
C ASP A 117 0.91 -22.19 -10.41
N SER A 118 0.79 -22.51 -9.12
CA SER A 118 0.11 -23.70 -8.64
C SER A 118 -1.39 -23.43 -8.47
N ASP A 119 -2.21 -24.32 -9.00
CA ASP A 119 -3.66 -24.34 -8.82
C ASP A 119 -3.98 -24.37 -7.31
N VAL A 120 -4.37 -23.22 -6.76
CA VAL A 120 -4.70 -23.06 -5.35
C VAL A 120 -5.99 -23.83 -5.13
N GLU A 121 -5.96 -24.87 -4.28
CA GLU A 121 -7.19 -25.56 -3.85
C GLU A 121 -8.15 -24.48 -3.28
N PRO A 122 -9.27 -24.21 -3.97
CA PRO A 122 -10.14 -23.14 -3.54
C PRO A 122 -10.93 -23.59 -2.30
N HIS A 123 -11.37 -22.64 -1.47
CA HIS A 123 -12.35 -22.81 -0.37
C HIS A 123 -11.80 -23.22 1.01
N ARG A 124 -10.56 -22.86 1.37
CA ARG A 124 -10.09 -23.08 2.76
C ARG A 124 -10.74 -22.12 3.75
N PHE A 125 -11.19 -20.96 3.28
CA PHE A 125 -11.81 -19.93 4.12
C PHE A 125 -13.29 -19.68 3.77
N ARG A 126 -14.17 -20.58 4.20
CA ARG A 126 -15.62 -20.52 3.93
C ARG A 126 -16.34 -19.31 4.52
N SER A 127 -15.76 -18.66 5.53
CA SER A 127 -16.35 -17.48 6.16
C SER A 127 -16.00 -16.17 5.47
N LEU A 128 -15.08 -16.16 4.49
CA LEU A 128 -14.70 -14.90 3.84
C LEU A 128 -15.91 -14.25 3.16
N PRO A 129 -15.98 -12.91 3.14
CA PRO A 129 -17.04 -12.22 2.42
C PRO A 129 -17.07 -12.66 0.96
N GLU A 130 -18.24 -13.05 0.48
CA GLU A 130 -18.43 -13.42 -0.92
C GLU A 130 -18.34 -12.17 -1.81
N MET A 131 -17.31 -12.13 -2.67
CA MET A 131 -17.03 -10.98 -3.53
C MET A 131 -17.61 -11.12 -4.94
N SER A 132 -17.98 -12.34 -5.36
CA SER A 132 -18.59 -12.66 -6.67
C SER A 132 -19.91 -11.90 -6.91
N ASN A 133 -20.67 -11.68 -5.85
CA ASN A 133 -21.99 -11.06 -5.91
C ASN A 133 -21.97 -9.53 -5.83
N ARG A 134 -20.79 -8.90 -5.65
CA ARG A 134 -20.66 -7.44 -5.50
C ARG A 134 -20.33 -6.79 -6.85
N SER A 135 -21.36 -6.65 -7.67
CA SER A 135 -21.27 -6.14 -9.04
C SER A 135 -21.14 -4.60 -9.10
N ALA A 136 -20.77 -4.08 -10.28
CA ALA A 136 -20.71 -2.64 -10.53
C ALA A 136 -22.09 -1.96 -10.40
N ASN A 137 -23.19 -2.69 -10.64
CA ASN A 137 -24.55 -2.16 -10.49
C ASN A 137 -24.90 -1.88 -9.04
N ASP A 138 -24.38 -2.68 -8.11
CA ASP A 138 -24.63 -2.51 -6.67
C ASP A 138 -24.03 -1.21 -6.14
N LEU A 139 -22.96 -0.70 -6.77
CA LEU A 139 -22.28 0.54 -6.36
C LEU A 139 -23.16 1.79 -6.51
N ASN A 140 -24.10 1.81 -7.46
CA ASN A 140 -24.97 2.95 -7.70
C ASN A 140 -26.03 3.10 -6.59
N ASN A 141 -26.51 1.96 -6.08
CA ASN A 141 -27.62 1.90 -5.13
C ASN A 141 -27.17 1.82 -3.66
N LEU A 142 -25.88 2.00 -3.37
CA LEU A 142 -25.36 1.89 -2.01
C LEU A 142 -25.99 2.89 -1.04
N GLU A 143 -26.54 2.39 0.06
CA GLU A 143 -26.94 3.21 1.20
C GLU A 143 -25.74 3.44 2.13
N LEU A 144 -25.58 4.67 2.63
CA LEU A 144 -24.41 5.04 3.41
C LEU A 144 -24.23 4.20 4.67
N LYS A 145 -25.21 4.22 5.59
CA LYS A 145 -25.07 3.57 6.90
C LYS A 145 -24.90 2.05 6.77
N PRO A 146 -25.78 1.31 6.05
CA PRO A 146 -25.64 -0.13 5.90
C PRO A 146 -24.31 -0.55 5.27
N THR A 147 -23.84 0.20 4.26
CA THR A 147 -22.58 -0.10 3.59
C THR A 147 -21.38 0.06 4.52
N LEU A 148 -21.32 1.14 5.30
CA LEU A 148 -20.24 1.34 6.27
C LEU A 148 -20.25 0.28 7.37
N SER A 149 -21.44 -0.08 7.86
CA SER A 149 -21.63 -1.16 8.84
C SER A 149 -21.13 -2.51 8.33
N GLN A 150 -21.45 -2.86 7.08
CA GLN A 150 -20.99 -4.11 6.47
C GLN A 150 -19.48 -4.10 6.22
N LEU A 151 -18.94 -3.02 5.65
CA LEU A 151 -17.49 -2.87 5.43
C LEU A 151 -16.70 -3.03 6.73
N TYR A 152 -17.21 -2.51 7.83
CA TYR A 152 -16.58 -2.65 9.14
C TYR A 152 -16.59 -4.10 9.64
N ALA A 153 -17.72 -4.80 9.53
CA ALA A 153 -17.84 -6.20 9.91
C ALA A 153 -16.92 -7.09 9.05
N ASP A 154 -16.86 -6.85 7.74
CA ASP A 154 -15.99 -7.57 6.81
C ASP A 154 -14.51 -7.33 7.14
N LEU A 155 -14.09 -6.08 7.37
CA LEU A 155 -12.71 -5.76 7.76
C LEU A 155 -12.33 -6.41 9.09
N LYS A 156 -13.25 -6.46 10.07
CA LYS A 156 -13.05 -7.18 11.34
C LYS A 156 -12.87 -8.67 11.12
N LEU A 157 -13.61 -9.24 10.18
CA LEU A 157 -13.46 -10.64 9.82
C LEU A 157 -12.08 -10.90 9.20
N TYR A 158 -11.65 -10.05 8.25
CA TYR A 158 -10.29 -10.13 7.69
C TYR A 158 -9.20 -9.93 8.76
N GLU A 159 -9.40 -9.04 9.74
CA GLU A 159 -8.49 -8.87 10.88
C GLU A 159 -8.22 -10.20 11.59
N HIS A 160 -9.27 -10.97 11.91
CA HIS A 160 -9.12 -12.27 12.55
C HIS A 160 -8.36 -13.30 11.68
N HIS A 161 -8.62 -13.32 10.37
CA HIS A 161 -7.94 -14.21 9.44
C HIS A 161 -6.46 -13.87 9.30
N PHE A 162 -6.12 -12.58 9.16
CA PHE A 162 -4.73 -12.16 9.06
C PHE A 162 -3.97 -12.25 10.38
N GLU A 163 -4.63 -12.11 11.53
CA GLU A 163 -4.03 -12.42 12.83
C GLU A 163 -3.68 -13.90 12.96
N TRP A 164 -4.56 -14.79 12.48
CA TRP A 164 -4.23 -16.21 12.36
C TRP A 164 -3.07 -16.45 11.41
N LEU A 165 -3.09 -15.83 10.22
CA LEU A 165 -2.01 -15.98 9.22
C LEU A 165 -0.67 -15.53 9.81
N ASN A 166 -0.63 -14.39 10.49
CA ASN A 166 0.56 -13.88 11.17
C ASN A 166 1.12 -14.88 12.20
N ARG A 167 0.26 -15.57 12.96
CA ARG A 167 0.70 -16.59 13.93
C ARG A 167 1.33 -17.81 13.23
N VAL A 168 0.70 -18.32 12.18
CA VAL A 168 1.24 -19.49 11.45
C VAL A 168 2.50 -19.11 10.65
N SER A 169 2.54 -17.93 10.02
CA SER A 169 3.71 -17.42 9.29
C SER A 169 4.91 -17.20 10.20
N LYS A 170 4.71 -16.78 11.46
CA LYS A 170 5.78 -16.70 12.47
C LYS A 170 6.36 -18.07 12.79
N LYS A 171 5.50 -19.07 13.03
CA LYS A 171 5.94 -20.43 13.34
C LYS A 171 6.81 -21.03 12.23
N HIS A 172 6.48 -20.71 10.98
CA HIS A 172 7.14 -21.23 9.79
C HIS A 172 8.23 -20.30 9.21
N HIS A 173 8.63 -19.24 9.93
CA HIS A 173 9.66 -18.27 9.50
C HIS A 173 9.45 -17.73 8.07
N HIS A 174 8.21 -17.39 7.75
CA HIS A 174 7.83 -17.00 6.40
C HIS A 174 8.52 -15.69 5.96
N PRO A 175 9.13 -15.62 4.76
CA PRO A 175 9.97 -14.49 4.35
C PRO A 175 9.23 -13.14 4.25
N ALA A 176 7.97 -13.11 3.81
CA ALA A 176 7.19 -11.86 3.77
C ALA A 176 6.49 -11.50 5.08
N LEU A 177 6.84 -12.15 6.20
CA LEU A 177 6.28 -11.81 7.50
C LEU A 177 6.39 -10.30 7.84
N PRO A 178 7.51 -9.59 7.60
CA PRO A 178 7.59 -8.15 7.90
C PRO A 178 6.54 -7.33 7.17
N LYS A 179 6.33 -7.61 5.89
CA LYS A 179 5.38 -6.92 5.03
C LYS A 179 3.92 -7.29 5.35
N LEU A 180 3.68 -8.54 5.74
CA LEU A 180 2.40 -8.97 6.28
C LEU A 180 2.05 -8.19 7.56
N VAL A 181 3.01 -8.00 8.47
CA VAL A 181 2.82 -7.24 9.71
C VAL A 181 2.50 -5.77 9.40
N GLU A 182 3.18 -5.17 8.43
CA GLU A 182 2.89 -3.82 7.96
C GLU A 182 1.46 -3.70 7.40
N MET A 183 1.07 -4.62 6.53
CA MET A 183 -0.29 -4.65 5.96
C MET A 183 -1.37 -4.79 7.06
N ILE A 184 -1.14 -5.65 8.07
CA ILE A 184 -2.06 -5.80 9.20
C ILE A 184 -2.17 -4.50 10.00
N ARG A 185 -1.07 -3.78 10.20
CA ARG A 185 -1.06 -2.47 10.88
C ARG A 185 -1.91 -1.46 10.12
N GLU A 186 -1.73 -1.36 8.80
CA GLU A 186 -2.51 -0.46 7.94
C GLU A 186 -4.00 -0.84 7.91
N MET A 187 -4.33 -2.14 7.89
CA MET A 187 -5.71 -2.61 8.00
C MET A 187 -6.36 -2.19 9.32
N LYS A 188 -5.66 -2.33 10.46
CA LYS A 188 -6.17 -1.86 11.77
C LYS A 188 -6.36 -0.34 11.79
N SER A 189 -5.47 0.41 11.15
CA SER A 189 -5.63 1.86 10.97
C SER A 189 -6.90 2.20 10.18
N LEU A 190 -7.15 1.49 9.07
CA LEU A 190 -8.36 1.64 8.26
C LEU A 190 -9.63 1.31 9.05
N ILE A 191 -9.64 0.22 9.81
CA ILE A 191 -10.76 -0.18 10.70
C ILE A 191 -11.09 0.94 11.69
N ASN A 192 -10.07 1.52 12.33
CA ASN A 192 -10.26 2.59 13.30
C ASN A 192 -10.82 3.86 12.65
N MET A 193 -10.33 4.22 11.45
CA MET A 193 -10.83 5.37 10.71
C MET A 193 -12.28 5.17 10.26
N LEU A 194 -12.62 3.97 9.78
CA LEU A 194 -13.98 3.61 9.39
C LEU A 194 -14.92 3.66 10.59
N HIS A 195 -14.48 3.14 11.74
CA HIS A 195 -15.25 3.20 12.97
C HIS A 195 -15.60 4.63 13.39
N ARG A 196 -14.62 5.56 13.31
CA ARG A 196 -14.86 6.98 13.59
C ARG A 196 -15.86 7.60 12.61
N GLN A 197 -15.82 7.22 11.33
CA GLN A 197 -16.82 7.69 10.38
C GLN A 197 -18.21 7.14 10.66
N MET A 198 -18.32 5.85 11.00
CA MET A 198 -19.60 5.26 11.41
C MET A 198 -20.21 5.97 12.61
N GLN A 199 -19.41 6.34 13.61
CA GLN A 199 -19.88 7.09 14.77
C GLN A 199 -20.48 8.44 14.38
N ARG A 200 -19.87 9.14 13.42
CA ARG A 200 -20.34 10.47 12.97
C ARG A 200 -21.63 10.43 12.19
N VAL A 201 -21.85 9.36 11.41
CA VAL A 201 -23.08 9.17 10.64
C VAL A 201 -24.09 8.28 11.36
N GLU A 202 -23.82 7.92 12.62
CA GLU A 202 -24.65 7.04 13.45
C GLU A 202 -25.00 5.72 12.74
N ALA A 203 -24.01 5.11 12.08
CA ALA A 203 -24.18 3.79 11.47
C ALA A 203 -24.11 2.69 12.54
N PRO A 204 -25.06 1.73 12.54
CA PRO A 204 -25.08 0.66 13.54
C PRO A 204 -23.87 -0.27 13.38
N ARG A 205 -23.45 -0.92 14.46
CA ARG A 205 -22.44 -1.98 14.39
C ARG A 205 -23.12 -3.31 14.10
N LEU A 206 -22.62 -4.01 13.08
CA LEU A 206 -22.97 -5.40 12.85
C LEU A 206 -21.98 -6.29 13.62
N ALA A 207 -22.48 -7.41 14.14
CA ALA A 207 -21.60 -8.43 14.72
C ALA A 207 -20.80 -9.08 13.56
N PRO A 208 -19.47 -9.15 13.66
CA PRO A 208 -18.68 -9.86 12.66
C PRO A 208 -19.04 -11.34 12.68
N ALA A 209 -19.04 -11.98 11.51
CA ALA A 209 -19.23 -13.42 11.41
C ALA A 209 -18.10 -14.17 12.14
N THR A 210 -18.36 -15.40 12.55
CA THR A 210 -17.33 -16.25 13.13
C THR A 210 -16.33 -16.68 12.05
N PRO A 211 -15.01 -16.47 12.25
CA PRO A 211 -14.02 -16.86 11.27
C PRO A 211 -13.90 -18.39 11.16
N SER A 212 -13.87 -18.90 9.93
CA SER A 212 -13.60 -20.28 9.56
C SER A 212 -12.12 -20.40 9.23
N LEU A 213 -11.32 -20.74 10.22
CA LEU A 213 -9.87 -20.89 10.08
C LEU A 213 -9.50 -22.35 9.84
N PRO A 214 -8.56 -22.65 8.92
CA PRO A 214 -8.05 -23.99 8.75
C PRO A 214 -7.48 -24.55 10.07
N PRO A 215 -7.78 -25.81 10.42
CA PRO A 215 -7.07 -26.48 11.50
C PRO A 215 -5.58 -26.57 11.15
N HIS A 216 -4.72 -26.59 12.17
CA HIS A 216 -3.25 -26.67 12.14
C HIS A 216 -2.61 -26.90 10.76
N LEU A 217 -1.68 -26.01 10.37
CA LEU A 217 -0.89 -26.14 9.14
C LEU A 217 0.49 -26.73 9.45
N PRO A 218 0.72 -28.03 9.18
CA PRO A 218 1.98 -28.69 9.49
C PRO A 218 3.10 -28.30 8.53
N TYR A 219 2.79 -27.92 7.28
CA TYR A 219 3.79 -27.61 6.26
C TYR A 219 3.79 -26.14 5.87
N GLN A 220 4.97 -25.62 5.51
CA GLN A 220 5.14 -24.25 5.02
C GLN A 220 4.36 -24.00 3.72
N PHE A 221 4.23 -25.02 2.86
CA PHE A 221 3.43 -24.94 1.63
C PHE A 221 1.97 -24.62 1.90
N ASP A 222 1.37 -25.22 2.93
CA ASP A 222 -0.03 -24.93 3.28
C ASP A 222 -0.22 -23.49 3.75
N VAL A 223 0.77 -22.96 4.47
CA VAL A 223 0.79 -21.55 4.90
C VAL A 223 0.88 -20.62 3.69
N LEU A 224 1.71 -20.96 2.72
CA LEU A 224 1.85 -20.20 1.47
C LEU A 224 0.54 -20.18 0.68
N GLN A 225 -0.11 -21.33 0.52
CA GLN A 225 -1.39 -21.44 -0.17
C GLN A 225 -2.51 -20.67 0.56
N SER A 226 -2.59 -20.81 1.88
CA SER A 226 -3.53 -20.04 2.72
C SER A 226 -3.27 -18.53 2.67
N SER A 227 -2.00 -18.12 2.65
CA SER A 227 -1.61 -16.72 2.47
C SER A 227 -2.12 -16.19 1.13
N HIS A 228 -1.87 -16.95 0.06
CA HIS A 228 -2.26 -16.56 -1.29
C HIS A 228 -3.79 -16.43 -1.44
N GLU A 229 -4.57 -17.43 -1.03
CA GLU A 229 -6.04 -17.38 -1.07
C GLU A 229 -6.58 -16.16 -0.28
N LEU A 230 -6.08 -15.95 0.94
CA LEU A 230 -6.54 -14.84 1.78
C LEU A 230 -6.19 -13.47 1.17
N LEU A 231 -4.97 -13.31 0.63
CA LEU A 231 -4.53 -12.09 -0.02
C LEU A 231 -5.32 -11.81 -1.32
N GLN A 232 -5.66 -12.84 -2.10
CA GLN A 232 -6.50 -12.69 -3.29
C GLN A 232 -7.90 -12.19 -2.95
N HIS A 233 -8.58 -12.85 -1.99
CA HIS A 233 -9.89 -12.42 -1.52
C HIS A 233 -9.85 -11.00 -0.95
N PHE A 234 -8.82 -10.71 -0.14
CA PHE A 234 -8.67 -9.38 0.46
C PHE A 234 -8.38 -8.29 -0.57
N ARG A 235 -7.64 -8.59 -1.64
CA ARG A 235 -7.42 -7.65 -2.75
C ARG A 235 -8.75 -7.30 -3.43
N LEU A 236 -9.58 -8.29 -3.73
CA LEU A 236 -10.90 -8.07 -4.34
C LEU A 236 -11.79 -7.23 -3.41
N PHE A 237 -11.77 -7.53 -2.12
CA PHE A 237 -12.44 -6.73 -1.11
C PHE A 237 -11.95 -5.27 -1.11
N CYS A 238 -10.62 -5.03 -1.11
CA CYS A 238 -10.08 -3.68 -1.13
C CYS A 238 -10.45 -2.90 -2.40
N ASP A 239 -10.44 -3.54 -3.58
CA ASP A 239 -10.86 -2.89 -4.83
C ASP A 239 -12.33 -2.46 -4.76
N TRP A 240 -13.20 -3.36 -4.31
CA TRP A 240 -14.61 -3.04 -4.17
C TRP A 240 -14.86 -1.95 -3.11
N ALA A 241 -14.23 -2.07 -1.94
CA ALA A 241 -14.35 -1.10 -0.85
C ALA A 241 -13.87 0.29 -1.28
N TYR A 242 -12.77 0.36 -2.05
CA TYR A 242 -12.29 1.61 -2.64
C TYR A 242 -13.35 2.28 -3.51
N ARG A 243 -13.96 1.52 -4.44
CA ARG A 243 -15.05 2.02 -5.30
C ARG A 243 -16.28 2.42 -4.49
N ALA A 244 -16.66 1.63 -3.48
CA ALA A 244 -17.78 1.94 -2.59
C ALA A 244 -17.56 3.27 -1.86
N PHE A 245 -16.36 3.53 -1.33
CA PHE A 245 -16.06 4.82 -0.69
C PHE A 245 -16.16 6.00 -1.66
N LEU A 246 -15.75 5.83 -2.92
CA LEU A 246 -15.93 6.86 -3.96
C LEU A 246 -17.41 7.11 -4.26
N SER A 247 -18.22 6.05 -4.39
CA SER A 247 -19.66 6.15 -4.66
C SER A 247 -20.46 6.73 -3.50
N LEU A 248 -19.99 6.56 -2.26
CA LEU A 248 -20.63 7.10 -1.05
C LEU A 248 -20.28 8.56 -0.78
N LYS A 249 -19.19 9.09 -1.36
CA LYS A 249 -18.74 10.46 -1.13
C LYS A 249 -19.81 11.54 -1.39
N PRO A 250 -20.57 11.51 -2.50
CA PRO A 250 -21.63 12.49 -2.74
C PRO A 250 -22.77 12.39 -1.73
N LYS A 251 -23.04 11.19 -1.20
CA LYS A 251 -24.16 10.90 -0.30
C LYS A 251 -23.93 11.45 1.10
N ILE A 252 -22.68 11.60 1.54
CA ILE A 252 -22.34 12.25 2.82
C ILE A 252 -22.52 13.76 2.77
N SER A 253 -22.19 14.39 1.63
CA SER A 253 -22.40 15.83 1.44
C SER A 253 -23.87 16.24 1.38
N ALA A 254 -24.79 15.30 1.17
CA ALA A 254 -26.23 15.56 1.16
C ALA A 254 -26.90 15.40 2.54
N VAL A 255 -26.19 14.80 3.51
CA VAL A 255 -26.68 14.56 4.89
C VAL A 255 -26.13 15.59 5.87
N GLN A 256 -25.10 16.35 5.48
CA GLN A 256 -24.55 17.49 6.23
C GLN A 256 -25.20 18.80 5.80
#